data_AF-A0A954Y8N4-F1
#
_entry.id   AF-A0A954Y8N4-F1
#
_cell.length_a   1.000
_cell.length_b   1.000
_cell.length_c   1.000
_cell.angle_alpha   90.00
_cell.angle_beta   90.00
_cell.angle_gamma   90.00
#
_symmetry.space_group_name_H-M   'P 1'
#
loop_
_entity.id
_entity.type
_entity.pdbx_description
1 polymer ?
#
loop_
_entity_poly.entity_id
_entity_poly.type
_entity_poly.pdbx_seq_one_letter_code
_entity_poly.pdbx_strand_id
1 'polypeptide(L)'
;MRRRYFDSNPHGRLNLLRLAEFEERLGRALPGGYRQYLIRHNGGLPTPRQFARTGDRGEIAALFGIHRGPRDERLQVVAQTAPDALPIGRLADGRLLVLCLRGAERGSILMEGESTLISRSFAGLLALLGEICEDVRSPQEAAPSLSIRAAARGSIVA
;
A
#
# COMPACT_ATOMS: atom_id res chain seq x y z
N MET A 1 16.22 9.76 -22.87
CA MET A 1 15.60 9.64 -21.52
C MET A 1 14.57 8.52 -21.55
N ARG A 2 14.90 7.32 -21.08
CA ARG A 2 13.94 6.19 -21.01
C ARG A 2 14.47 5.06 -20.13
N ARG A 3 13.51 4.37 -19.49
CA ARG A 3 13.57 3.11 -18.70
C ARG A 3 13.93 3.26 -17.21
N ARG A 4 12.90 3.23 -16.35
CA ARG A 4 13.01 3.01 -14.89
C ARG A 4 12.00 1.96 -14.38
N TYR A 5 11.87 0.84 -15.07
CA TYR A 5 11.31 -0.40 -14.51
C TYR A 5 11.93 -1.54 -15.32
N PHE A 6 12.87 -2.30 -14.74
CA PHE A 6 13.52 -3.40 -15.48
C PHE A 6 12.78 -4.73 -15.33
N ASP A 7 11.80 -4.86 -14.42
CA ASP A 7 10.97 -6.07 -14.32
C ASP A 7 9.65 -5.82 -13.57
N SER A 8 8.87 -4.82 -14.02
CA SER A 8 7.52 -4.63 -13.49
C SER A 8 6.59 -5.66 -14.11
N ASN A 9 5.71 -6.26 -13.30
CA ASN A 9 4.68 -7.18 -13.76
C ASN A 9 5.20 -8.52 -14.34
N PRO A 10 6.19 -9.20 -13.72
CA PRO A 10 6.80 -10.41 -14.26
C PRO A 10 5.79 -11.56 -14.44
N HIS A 11 4.71 -11.53 -13.67
CA HIS A 11 3.68 -12.58 -13.65
C HIS A 11 2.36 -12.18 -14.33
N GLY A 12 2.37 -11.09 -15.10
CA GLY A 12 1.25 -10.64 -15.91
C GLY A 12 0.27 -9.72 -15.18
N ARG A 13 -0.45 -8.91 -16.00
CA ARG A 13 -1.30 -7.79 -15.53
C ARG A 13 -2.32 -8.25 -14.49
N LEU A 14 -2.55 -7.39 -13.50
CA LEU A 14 -3.59 -7.61 -12.51
C LEU A 14 -4.98 -7.60 -13.16
N ASN A 15 -5.76 -8.64 -12.88
CA ASN A 15 -7.19 -8.65 -13.14
C ASN A 15 -7.89 -7.91 -12.00
N LEU A 16 -8.68 -6.87 -12.32
CA LEU A 16 -9.42 -6.07 -11.34
C LEU A 16 -10.41 -6.91 -10.51
N LEU A 17 -10.96 -7.98 -11.07
CA LEU A 17 -11.80 -8.92 -10.33
C LEU A 17 -10.99 -9.62 -9.23
N ARG A 18 -9.76 -10.06 -9.52
CA ARG A 18 -8.88 -10.67 -8.51
C ARG A 18 -8.46 -9.69 -7.42
N LEU A 19 -8.32 -8.41 -7.76
CA LEU A 19 -8.08 -7.36 -6.78
C LEU A 19 -9.29 -7.21 -5.85
N ALA A 20 -10.50 -7.15 -6.42
CA ALA A 20 -11.73 -7.06 -5.64
C ALA A 20 -11.92 -8.29 -4.73
N GLU A 21 -11.74 -9.51 -5.25
CA GLU A 21 -11.77 -10.75 -4.47
C GLU A 21 -10.74 -10.74 -3.33
N PHE A 22 -9.56 -10.18 -3.58
CA PHE A 22 -8.52 -10.05 -2.55
C PHE A 22 -8.91 -9.03 -1.47
N GLU A 23 -9.43 -7.87 -1.84
CA GLU A 23 -9.91 -6.84 -0.91
C GLU A 23 -11.12 -7.34 -0.09
N GLU A 24 -12.01 -8.11 -0.71
CA GLU A 24 -13.14 -8.79 -0.05
C GLU A 24 -12.65 -9.80 0.98
N ARG A 25 -11.70 -10.67 0.61
CA ARG A 25 -11.08 -11.63 1.54
C ARG A 25 -10.33 -10.94 2.70
N LEU A 26 -9.74 -9.78 2.44
CA LEU A 26 -9.10 -8.95 3.46
C LEU A 26 -10.12 -8.24 4.37
N GLY A 27 -11.41 -8.25 3.98
CA GLY A 27 -12.50 -7.54 4.65
C GLY A 27 -12.39 -6.02 4.54
N ARG A 28 -11.60 -5.49 3.59
CA ARG A 28 -11.33 -4.06 3.43
C ARG A 28 -10.64 -3.74 2.12
N ALA A 29 -10.83 -2.51 1.65
CA ALA A 29 -10.05 -1.96 0.56
C ALA A 29 -8.58 -1.73 0.96
N LEU A 30 -7.67 -1.88 0.00
CA LEU A 30 -6.27 -1.51 0.15
C LEU A 30 -6.10 0.02 0.15
N PRO A 31 -5.08 0.55 0.84
CA PRO A 31 -4.67 1.95 0.69
C PRO A 31 -4.45 2.32 -0.79
N GLY A 32 -4.98 3.48 -1.19
CA GLY A 32 -5.09 3.87 -2.61
C GLY A 32 -3.77 3.84 -3.38
N GLY A 33 -2.67 4.27 -2.77
CA GLY A 33 -1.35 4.26 -3.42
C GLY A 33 -0.86 2.85 -3.76
N TYR A 34 -1.01 1.89 -2.85
CA TYR A 34 -0.61 0.50 -3.12
C TYR A 34 -1.57 -0.18 -4.09
N ARG A 35 -2.88 0.11 -3.99
CA ARG A 35 -3.88 -0.35 -4.96
C ARG A 35 -3.55 0.08 -6.39
N GLN A 36 -3.18 1.35 -6.59
CA GLN A 36 -2.77 1.88 -7.89
C GLN A 36 -1.48 1.21 -8.41
N TYR A 37 -0.51 0.99 -7.52
CA TYR A 37 0.70 0.25 -7.85
C TYR A 37 0.38 -1.17 -8.36
N LEU A 38 -0.47 -1.91 -7.66
CA LEU A 38 -0.86 -3.26 -8.04
C LEU A 38 -1.54 -3.29 -9.43
N ILE A 39 -2.38 -2.30 -9.75
CA ILE A 39 -3.03 -2.19 -11.06
C ILE A 39 -1.99 -1.94 -12.18
N ARG A 40 -0.99 -1.10 -11.92
CA ARG A 40 0.01 -0.71 -12.93
C ARG A 40 1.12 -1.74 -13.11
N HIS A 41 1.61 -2.30 -12.01
CA HIS A 41 2.84 -3.11 -11.97
C HIS A 41 2.63 -4.51 -11.40
N ASN A 42 1.63 -4.73 -10.54
CA ASN A 42 1.30 -6.05 -9.95
C ASN A 42 2.52 -6.82 -9.39
N GLY A 43 3.39 -6.13 -8.64
CA GLY A 43 4.63 -6.69 -8.09
C GLY A 43 5.86 -6.43 -8.95
N GLY A 44 6.93 -7.14 -8.65
CA GLY A 44 8.21 -7.05 -9.34
C GLY A 44 9.24 -6.22 -8.58
N LEU A 45 10.23 -5.71 -9.32
CA LEU A 45 11.44 -5.14 -8.73
C LEU A 45 11.55 -3.64 -8.99
N PRO A 46 11.45 -2.78 -7.96
CA PRO A 46 11.57 -1.34 -8.16
C PRO A 46 12.98 -0.96 -8.66
N THR A 47 13.08 0.15 -9.38
CA THR A 47 14.38 0.67 -9.84
C THR A 47 14.44 2.19 -9.64
N PRO A 48 15.33 2.69 -8.75
CA PRO A 48 16.30 1.95 -7.94
C PRO A 48 15.67 1.09 -6.84
N ARG A 49 16.45 0.12 -6.34
CA ARG A 49 16.06 -0.80 -5.27
C ARG A 49 16.39 -0.26 -3.88
N GLN A 50 17.34 0.66 -3.81
CA GLN A 50 17.86 1.21 -2.56
C GLN A 50 17.02 2.41 -2.13
N PHE A 51 16.68 2.45 -0.84
CA PHE A 51 16.12 3.63 -0.20
C PHE A 51 16.97 4.01 1.01
N ALA A 52 16.99 5.30 1.34
CA ALA A 52 17.64 5.82 2.52
C ALA A 52 16.69 6.77 3.25
N ARG A 53 16.49 6.55 4.55
CA ARG A 53 15.73 7.44 5.42
C ARG A 53 16.50 7.59 6.73
N THR A 54 16.90 8.82 7.05
CA THR A 54 17.55 9.28 8.29
C THR A 54 18.09 8.17 9.21
N GLY A 55 19.23 7.58 8.84
CA GLY A 55 19.92 6.55 9.63
C GLY A 55 19.71 5.12 9.12
N ASP A 56 18.60 4.85 8.44
CA ASP A 56 18.27 3.55 7.88
C ASP A 56 18.49 3.51 6.37
N ARG A 57 19.09 2.41 5.92
CA ARG A 57 19.24 2.07 4.50
C ARG A 57 18.71 0.67 4.28
N GLY A 58 17.97 0.49 3.20
CA GLY A 58 17.46 -0.81 2.81
C GLY A 58 17.50 -0.98 1.30
N GLU A 59 17.58 -2.22 0.87
CA GLU A 59 17.43 -2.61 -0.52
C GLU A 59 16.20 -3.49 -0.66
N ILE A 60 15.27 -3.13 -1.54
CA ILE A 60 14.09 -3.92 -1.84
C ILE A 60 14.48 -5.04 -2.80
N ALA A 61 14.34 -6.28 -2.34
CA ALA A 61 14.55 -7.48 -3.14
C ALA A 61 13.36 -7.81 -4.03
N ALA A 62 12.12 -7.53 -3.59
CA ALA A 62 10.92 -7.69 -4.40
C ALA A 62 9.72 -6.96 -3.77
N LEU A 63 8.79 -6.49 -4.60
CA LEU A 63 7.44 -6.09 -4.21
C LEU A 63 6.45 -7.17 -4.62
N PHE A 64 5.51 -7.47 -3.74
CA PHE A 64 4.55 -8.55 -3.93
C PHE A 64 3.36 -8.13 -4.80
N GLY A 65 2.78 -9.12 -5.49
CA GLY A 65 1.64 -8.93 -6.38
C GLY A 65 0.56 -10.00 -6.22
N ILE A 66 -0.56 -9.81 -6.92
CA ILE A 66 -1.68 -10.75 -6.94
C ILE A 66 -1.58 -11.56 -8.24
N HIS A 67 -0.89 -12.70 -8.19
CA HIS A 67 -0.58 -13.51 -9.38
C HIS A 67 -0.42 -15.02 -9.06
N ARG A 68 0.00 -15.79 -10.08
CA ARG A 68 0.26 -17.24 -10.00
C ARG A 68 1.76 -17.62 -10.08
N GLY A 69 2.68 -16.65 -10.02
CA GLY A 69 4.16 -16.81 -9.97
C GLY A 69 4.70 -17.54 -8.72
N PRO A 70 5.96 -17.37 -8.29
CA PRO A 70 6.51 -18.00 -7.07
C PRO A 70 5.68 -17.70 -5.81
N ARG A 71 5.58 -18.68 -4.88
CA ARG A 71 4.69 -18.58 -3.71
C ARG A 71 5.06 -17.45 -2.75
N ASP A 72 6.35 -17.19 -2.61
CA ASP A 72 6.98 -16.20 -1.74
C ASP A 72 6.88 -14.75 -2.26
N GLU A 73 6.39 -14.57 -3.49
CA GLU A 73 6.09 -13.25 -4.09
C GLU A 73 4.58 -12.96 -4.17
N ARG A 74 3.74 -13.95 -3.82
CA ARG A 74 2.27 -13.83 -3.91
C ARG A 74 1.67 -13.18 -2.69
N LEU A 75 1.05 -12.03 -2.89
CA LEU A 75 0.33 -11.30 -1.86
C LEU A 75 -0.75 -12.16 -1.17
N GLN A 76 -1.46 -13.02 -1.92
CA GLN A 76 -2.55 -13.84 -1.38
C GLN A 76 -2.09 -14.95 -0.43
N VAL A 77 -0.79 -15.27 -0.45
CA VAL A 77 -0.17 -16.27 0.44
C VAL A 77 0.32 -15.56 1.70
N VAL A 78 1.10 -14.49 1.53
CA VAL A 78 1.72 -13.77 2.65
C VAL A 78 0.72 -12.94 3.46
N ALA A 79 -0.41 -12.52 2.90
CA ALA A 79 -1.43 -11.76 3.61
C ALA A 79 -2.14 -12.56 4.72
N GLN A 80 -2.01 -13.89 4.74
CA GLN A 80 -2.72 -14.74 5.70
C GLN A 80 -2.13 -14.67 7.12
N THR A 81 -0.95 -14.10 7.29
CA THR A 81 -0.19 -14.14 8.55
C THR A 81 -0.46 -12.95 9.46
N ALA A 82 -1.03 -11.85 8.97
CA ALA A 82 -1.25 -10.64 9.77
C ALA A 82 -2.50 -9.85 9.31
N PRO A 83 -3.59 -9.81 10.11
CA PRO A 83 -4.85 -9.19 9.70
C PRO A 83 -4.80 -7.65 9.63
N ASP A 84 -3.88 -7.03 10.38
CA ASP A 84 -3.79 -5.57 10.52
C ASP A 84 -2.61 -4.97 9.74
N ALA A 85 -1.75 -5.82 9.19
CA ALA A 85 -0.51 -5.43 8.55
C ALA A 85 -0.25 -6.37 7.37
N LEU A 86 -0.10 -5.83 6.17
CA LEU A 86 0.04 -6.62 4.95
C LEU A 86 1.49 -6.61 4.48
N PRO A 87 2.18 -7.75 4.40
CA PRO A 87 3.47 -7.81 3.73
C PRO A 87 3.30 -7.39 2.26
N ILE A 88 4.02 -6.37 1.83
CA ILE A 88 3.96 -5.82 0.45
C ILE A 88 5.26 -6.01 -0.32
N GLY A 89 6.31 -6.45 0.35
CA GLY A 89 7.60 -6.72 -0.27
C GLY A 89 8.60 -7.32 0.70
N ARG A 90 9.77 -7.64 0.17
CA ARG A 90 10.91 -8.20 0.88
C ARG A 90 12.14 -7.34 0.66
N LEU A 91 12.93 -7.17 1.71
CA LEU A 91 14.25 -6.55 1.69
C LEU A 91 15.33 -7.58 1.35
N ALA A 92 16.49 -7.12 0.86
CA ALA A 92 17.61 -7.98 0.50
C ALA A 92 18.18 -8.79 1.69
N ASP A 93 17.97 -8.31 2.91
CA ASP A 93 18.34 -9.01 4.15
C ASP A 93 17.30 -10.05 4.63
N GLY A 94 16.22 -10.22 3.87
CA GLY A 94 15.15 -11.19 4.14
C GLY A 94 13.95 -10.64 4.92
N ARG A 95 14.06 -9.46 5.56
CA ARG A 95 12.96 -8.83 6.30
C ARG A 95 11.83 -8.38 5.36
N LEU A 96 10.62 -8.21 5.89
CA LEU A 96 9.46 -7.79 5.12
C LEU A 96 9.20 -6.29 5.23
N LEU A 97 8.74 -5.69 4.13
CA LEU A 97 8.06 -4.40 4.13
C LEU A 97 6.57 -4.65 4.38
N VAL A 98 6.00 -3.93 5.33
CA VAL A 98 4.64 -4.16 5.79
C VAL A 98 3.81 -2.89 5.66
N LEU A 99 2.65 -3.00 5.02
CA LEU A 99 1.65 -1.95 4.88
C LEU A 99 0.64 -2.03 6.02
N CYS A 100 0.54 -0.98 6.82
CA CYS A 100 -0.46 -0.88 7.86
C CYS A 100 -1.87 -0.74 7.24
N LEU A 101 -2.79 -1.61 7.65
CA LEU A 101 -4.15 -1.64 7.12
C LEU A 101 -5.19 -0.95 8.03
N ARG A 102 -4.80 -0.57 9.26
CA ARG A 102 -5.70 -0.06 10.31
C ARG A 102 -5.11 1.10 11.10
N GLY A 103 -6.01 1.78 11.82
CA GLY A 103 -5.66 2.80 12.79
C GLY A 103 -5.16 4.09 12.14
N ALA A 104 -4.58 4.96 12.97
CA ALA A 104 -3.99 6.23 12.55
C ALA A 104 -2.83 6.05 11.56
N GLU A 105 -2.19 4.87 11.56
CA GLU A 105 -1.08 4.53 10.67
C GLU A 105 -1.53 3.84 9.38
N ARG A 106 -2.84 3.78 9.08
CA ARG A 106 -3.32 3.14 7.85
C ARG A 106 -2.65 3.77 6.61
N GLY A 107 -2.02 2.93 5.80
CA GLY A 107 -1.28 3.36 4.60
C GLY A 107 0.22 3.60 4.84
N SER A 108 0.65 3.68 6.10
CA SER A 108 2.07 3.70 6.47
C SER A 108 2.75 2.38 6.13
N ILE A 109 4.04 2.45 5.85
CA ILE A 109 4.91 1.34 5.51
C ILE A 109 5.98 1.24 6.59
N LEU A 110 6.03 0.08 7.21
CA LEU A 110 6.96 -0.28 8.27
C LEU A 110 7.88 -1.40 7.81
N MET A 111 8.94 -1.61 8.56
CA MET A 111 9.74 -2.82 8.47
C MET A 111 9.23 -3.86 9.48
N GLU A 112 9.11 -5.12 9.07
CA GLU A 112 8.69 -6.20 9.96
C GLU A 112 9.59 -6.33 11.19
N GLY A 113 8.98 -6.56 12.35
CA GLY A 113 9.68 -6.74 13.62
C GLY A 113 10.13 -5.44 14.30
N GLU A 114 9.99 -4.30 13.62
CA GLU A 114 10.39 -2.99 14.14
C GLU A 114 9.26 -1.97 14.08
N SER A 115 9.25 -1.02 15.02
CA SER A 115 8.40 0.18 14.93
C SER A 115 8.97 1.23 13.95
N THR A 116 9.92 0.82 13.09
CA THR A 116 10.63 1.69 12.16
C THR A 116 9.72 2.05 10.99
N LEU A 117 9.22 3.28 11.00
CA LEU A 117 8.45 3.85 9.91
C LEU A 117 9.37 4.12 8.72
N ILE A 118 9.11 3.47 7.59
CA ILE A 118 9.81 3.69 6.32
C ILE A 118 9.16 4.85 5.58
N SER A 119 7.84 4.82 5.44
CA SER A 119 7.09 5.91 4.81
C SER A 119 5.67 6.00 5.33
N ARG A 120 5.04 7.17 5.26
CA ARG A 120 3.61 7.35 5.61
C ARG A 120 2.65 6.93 4.50
N SER A 121 3.18 6.64 3.31
CA SER A 121 2.38 6.19 2.18
C SER A 121 3.21 5.39 1.20
N PHE A 122 2.55 4.61 0.35
CA PHE A 122 3.21 3.91 -0.74
C PHE A 122 3.85 4.88 -1.75
N ALA A 123 3.21 6.01 -2.03
CA ALA A 123 3.81 7.05 -2.88
C ALA A 123 5.09 7.61 -2.26
N GLY A 124 5.12 7.79 -0.93
CA GLY A 124 6.33 8.22 -0.23
C GLY A 124 7.44 7.16 -0.27
N LEU A 125 7.11 5.86 -0.24
CA LEU A 125 8.11 4.80 -0.47
C LEU A 125 8.70 4.91 -1.88
N LEU A 126 7.87 5.07 -2.91
CA LEU A 126 8.36 5.26 -4.29
C LEU A 126 9.25 6.50 -4.41
N ALA A 127 8.89 7.60 -3.75
CA ALA A 127 9.73 8.81 -3.71
C ALA A 127 11.09 8.56 -3.05
N LEU A 128 11.16 7.76 -1.97
CA LEU A 128 12.42 7.35 -1.35
C LEU A 128 13.30 6.50 -2.27
N LEU A 129 12.67 5.73 -3.16
CA LEU A 129 13.33 5.00 -4.23
C LEU A 129 13.65 5.91 -5.42
N GLY A 130 13.66 7.24 -5.28
CA GLY A 130 13.96 8.14 -6.40
C GLY A 130 12.97 8.06 -7.57
N GLU A 131 11.82 7.42 -7.38
CA GLU A 131 10.69 7.52 -8.28
C GLU A 131 9.85 8.72 -7.86
N ILE A 132 10.12 9.86 -8.47
CA ILE A 132 9.18 10.98 -8.44
C ILE A 132 7.98 10.52 -9.27
N CYS A 133 6.93 10.07 -8.59
CA CYS A 133 5.62 9.91 -9.20
C CYS A 133 5.06 11.33 -9.37
N GLU A 134 5.25 11.97 -10.53
CA GLU A 134 4.75 13.34 -10.78
C GLU A 134 3.22 13.46 -10.76
N ASP A 135 2.47 12.40 -10.46
CA ASP A 135 1.01 12.41 -10.57
C ASP A 135 0.29 11.66 -9.44
N VAL A 136 0.65 11.96 -8.20
CA VAL A 136 -0.18 11.62 -7.03
C VAL A 136 -0.63 12.92 -6.35
N ARG A 137 -1.50 13.67 -7.04
CA ARG A 137 -2.47 14.48 -6.31
C ARG A 137 -3.42 13.50 -5.63
N SER A 138 -3.18 13.24 -4.36
CA SER A 138 -4.15 12.58 -3.48
C SER A 138 -5.50 13.30 -3.65
N PRO A 139 -6.60 12.61 -4.01
CA PRO A 139 -7.90 13.16 -3.71
C PRO A 139 -7.96 13.23 -2.19
N GLN A 140 -7.82 14.47 -1.71
CA GLN A 140 -8.01 14.88 -0.34
C GLN A 140 -9.26 14.22 0.21
N GLU A 141 -9.13 13.71 1.43
CA GLU A 141 -10.17 13.21 2.31
C GLU A 141 -11.49 13.96 2.10
N ALA A 142 -12.40 13.38 1.32
CA ALA A 142 -13.80 13.73 1.36
C ALA A 142 -14.41 13.02 2.59
N ALA A 143 -14.04 13.49 3.78
CA ALA A 143 -14.89 13.30 4.94
C ALA A 143 -16.14 14.17 4.72
N PRO A 144 -17.36 13.62 4.73
CA PRO A 144 -18.55 14.45 4.77
C PRO A 144 -18.61 15.12 6.15
N SER A 145 -18.28 16.41 6.20
CA SER A 145 -18.61 17.30 7.31
C SER A 145 -20.12 17.51 7.34
N LEU A 146 -20.85 16.57 7.95
CA LEU A 146 -22.25 16.78 8.30
C LEU A 146 -22.30 17.46 9.68
N SER A 147 -22.10 18.77 9.66
CA SER A 147 -22.66 19.66 10.67
C SER A 147 -24.07 20.04 10.26
N ILE A 148 -25.08 19.42 10.88
CA ILE A 148 -26.40 20.05 11.01
C ILE A 148 -26.81 20.02 12.49
N ARG A 149 -27.11 21.24 12.93
CA ARG A 149 -27.39 21.68 14.29
C ARG A 149 -28.59 20.97 14.91
N ALA A 150 -28.50 20.77 16.22
CA ALA A 150 -29.64 20.67 17.11
C ALA A 150 -30.52 21.92 16.97
N ALA A 151 -31.83 21.71 16.76
CA ALA A 151 -32.87 22.67 17.11
C ALA A 151 -33.91 21.91 17.94
N ALA A 152 -33.87 22.15 19.24
CA ALA A 152 -34.86 21.70 20.18
C ALA A 152 -36.05 22.67 20.22
N ARG A 153 -37.20 22.12 20.60
CA ARG A 153 -38.38 22.75 21.22
C ARG A 153 -39.41 23.42 20.30
N GLY A 154 -40.64 22.92 20.46
CA GLY A 154 -41.87 23.59 20.11
C GLY A 154 -43.08 22.69 20.33
N SER A 155 -43.49 22.48 21.58
CA SER A 155 -44.85 22.02 21.91
C SER A 155 -45.87 22.96 21.26
N ILE A 156 -47.06 22.43 20.94
CA ILE A 156 -48.39 22.92 21.37
C ILE A 156 -49.47 22.14 20.57
N VAL A 157 -50.18 21.20 21.19
CA VAL A 157 -51.54 21.27 21.78
C VAL A 157 -52.69 21.08 20.77
N ALA A 158 -53.54 20.11 21.15
CA ALA A 158 -54.93 19.81 20.74
C ALA A 158 -55.15 19.18 19.36
#